data_AF-A0A177LPI5-F1
#
_entry.id   AF-A0A177LPI5-F1
#
_cell.length_a   1.000
_cell.length_b   1.000
_cell.length_c   1.000
_cell.angle_alpha   90.00
_cell.angle_beta   90.00
_cell.angle_gamma   90.00
#
_symmetry.space_group_name_H-M   'P 1'
#
loop_
_entity.id
_entity.type
_entity.pdbx_description
1 polymer ?
#
loop_
_entity_poly.entity_id
_entity_poly.type
_entity_poly.pdbx_seq_one_letter_code
_entity_poly.pdbx_strand_id
1 'polypeptide(L)'
;MVKDTYKNKDVMNNILKDCVKNVVLVSLLLIFGVNVYECKKQGQNINDKITISDDYLELNLEKIKINENEKNIIYELGSSVLKNVFINLDLEKESAILKIEDQEILIGLNFTYDINIEDAIQEIKILKNKNGNIIFLFPTATEEYLTFQILKYDQQNKIFSDDHFYFETHDDIRNLYLNSKASLFEKNNSYLLKIGTFQFKGAFQMINTFKNEKWDGVYYYNPYKRCDSIGNYYIDIKSGHSDFGFSGNSSFSFDITYKEINDSLHLYRADDSKEIGKIFEDKNQFWIESNLVENKEEATKTNIFPLKYAKSADDIE
;
A
#
# COMPACT_ATOMS: atom_id res chain seq x y z
N MET A 1 -32.67 80.64 -3.74
CA MET A 1 -33.39 79.61 -4.52
C MET A 1 -32.59 79.36 -5.79
N VAL A 2 -32.00 78.21 -6.11
CA VAL A 2 -31.68 76.95 -5.43
C VAL A 2 -30.25 76.68 -5.90
N LYS A 3 -29.28 76.60 -4.97
CA LYS A 3 -27.91 76.17 -5.24
C LYS A 3 -27.56 75.12 -4.19
N ASP A 4 -26.75 74.14 -4.58
CA ASP A 4 -26.08 73.13 -3.75
C ASP A 4 -26.67 71.70 -3.74
N THR A 5 -26.71 71.05 -4.91
CA THR A 5 -26.93 69.58 -4.99
C THR A 5 -25.94 68.80 -5.85
N TYR A 6 -24.90 69.41 -6.41
CA TYR A 6 -23.95 68.72 -7.32
C TYR A 6 -22.54 68.48 -6.78
N LYS A 7 -22.25 68.76 -5.50
CA LYS A 7 -20.91 68.54 -4.92
C LYS A 7 -20.74 67.27 -4.09
N ASN A 8 -21.82 66.51 -3.85
CA ASN A 8 -21.81 65.38 -2.92
C ASN A 8 -21.64 63.99 -3.57
N LYS A 9 -21.90 63.82 -4.87
CA LYS A 9 -21.79 62.50 -5.52
C LYS A 9 -20.34 62.07 -5.79
N ASP A 10 -19.48 62.99 -6.21
CA ASP A 10 -18.08 62.66 -6.51
C ASP A 10 -17.23 62.45 -5.25
N VAL A 11 -17.56 63.16 -4.16
CA VAL A 11 -16.92 62.95 -2.85
C VAL A 11 -17.32 61.58 -2.29
N MET A 12 -18.59 61.18 -2.40
CA MET A 12 -19.07 59.89 -1.90
C MET A 12 -18.49 58.71 -2.71
N ASN A 13 -18.33 58.85 -4.03
CA ASN A 13 -17.71 57.82 -4.87
C ASN A 13 -16.22 57.64 -4.61
N ASN A 14 -15.47 58.72 -4.32
CA ASN A 14 -14.05 58.62 -3.97
C ASN A 14 -13.86 58.00 -2.57
N ILE A 15 -14.70 58.35 -1.60
CA ILE A 15 -14.68 57.72 -0.27
C ILE A 15 -15.01 56.22 -0.37
N LEU A 16 -15.99 55.83 -1.19
CA LEU A 16 -16.31 54.41 -1.38
C LEU A 16 -15.16 53.64 -2.05
N LYS A 17 -14.51 54.24 -3.06
CA LYS A 17 -13.36 53.64 -3.75
C LYS A 17 -12.16 53.46 -2.82
N ASP A 18 -11.88 54.44 -1.98
CA ASP A 18 -10.78 54.38 -1.02
C ASP A 18 -11.09 53.40 0.14
N CYS A 19 -12.35 53.31 0.56
CA CYS A 19 -12.77 52.34 1.56
C CYS A 19 -12.68 50.90 1.04
N VAL A 20 -13.08 50.64 -0.21
CA VAL A 20 -12.96 49.30 -0.83
C VAL A 20 -11.49 48.94 -1.09
N LYS A 21 -10.65 49.90 -1.51
CA LYS A 21 -9.19 49.67 -1.64
C LYS A 21 -8.56 49.29 -0.31
N ASN A 22 -8.92 49.98 0.77
CA ASN A 22 -8.37 49.70 2.10
C ASN A 22 -8.86 48.37 2.67
N VAL A 23 -10.12 47.98 2.42
CA VAL A 23 -10.64 46.65 2.83
C VAL A 23 -9.94 45.53 2.08
N VAL A 24 -9.70 45.67 0.77
CA VAL A 24 -8.96 44.67 -0.03
C VAL A 24 -7.48 44.61 0.41
N LEU A 25 -6.85 45.74 0.71
CA LEU A 25 -5.46 45.79 1.19
C LEU A 25 -5.30 45.16 2.59
N VAL A 26 -6.23 45.42 3.50
CA VAL A 26 -6.26 44.79 4.85
C VAL A 26 -6.54 43.29 4.76
N SER A 27 -7.39 42.86 3.83
CA SER A 27 -7.66 41.43 3.59
C SER A 27 -6.42 40.70 3.03
N LEU A 28 -5.68 41.34 2.11
CA LEU A 28 -4.42 40.81 1.60
C LEU A 28 -3.33 40.76 2.69
N LEU A 29 -3.23 41.79 3.55
CA LEU A 29 -2.30 41.80 4.68
C LEU A 29 -2.66 40.77 5.75
N LEU A 30 -3.93 40.41 5.94
CA LEU A 30 -4.34 39.30 6.80
C LEU A 30 -3.97 37.94 6.21
N ILE A 31 -4.05 37.76 4.88
CA ILE A 31 -3.65 36.51 4.21
C ILE A 31 -2.13 36.32 4.25
N PHE A 32 -1.35 37.40 4.12
CA PHE A 32 0.12 37.33 4.23
C PHE A 32 0.63 37.35 5.69
N GLY A 33 -0.13 37.96 6.63
CA GLY A 33 0.22 38.01 8.05
C GLY A 33 0.02 36.71 8.82
N VAL A 34 -0.78 35.76 8.29
CA VAL A 34 -0.95 34.43 8.89
C VAL A 34 0.19 33.47 8.50
N ASN A 35 1.00 33.81 7.48
CA ASN A 35 2.05 32.90 6.98
C ASN A 35 3.47 33.21 7.46
N VAL A 36 3.70 34.30 8.19
CA VAL A 36 5.03 34.60 8.73
C VAL A 36 4.89 35.32 10.07
N TYR A 37 4.59 34.62 11.16
CA TYR A 37 5.12 34.92 12.51
C TYR A 37 4.69 33.82 13.50
N GLU A 38 5.69 33.22 14.13
CA GLU A 38 5.63 32.43 15.37
C GLU A 38 4.81 31.13 15.37
N CYS A 39 5.52 30.06 14.99
CA CYS A 39 5.43 28.78 15.66
C CYS A 39 5.81 28.94 17.16
N LYS A 40 4.87 29.45 17.98
CA LYS A 40 4.84 29.22 19.42
C LYS A 40 3.66 28.30 19.69
N LYS A 41 3.95 27.01 19.88
CA LYS A 41 2.99 26.02 20.37
C LYS A 41 2.48 26.46 21.75
N GLN A 42 1.32 27.10 21.76
CA GLN A 42 0.50 27.25 22.95
C GLN A 42 -0.13 25.88 23.20
N GLY A 43 0.15 25.30 24.37
CA GLY A 43 -0.36 24.01 24.78
C GLY A 43 -1.88 24.02 24.83
N GLN A 44 -2.51 23.29 23.90
CA GLN A 44 -3.86 22.83 24.10
C GLN A 44 -3.80 21.59 24.99
N ASN A 45 -4.35 21.75 26.20
CA ASN A 45 -4.82 20.65 27.04
C ASN A 45 -5.93 19.92 26.26
N ILE A 46 -5.53 18.91 25.51
CA ILE A 46 -6.42 17.87 25.00
C ILE A 46 -6.17 16.71 25.95
N ASN A 47 -7.25 16.22 26.58
CA ASN A 47 -7.22 15.01 27.40
C ASN A 47 -6.34 13.94 26.72
N ASP A 48 -5.17 13.68 27.32
CA ASP A 48 -4.24 12.66 26.89
C ASP A 48 -4.93 11.29 26.98
N LYS A 49 -5.58 10.89 25.88
CA LYS A 49 -5.58 9.48 25.53
C LYS A 49 -4.12 9.13 25.30
N ILE A 50 -3.57 8.33 26.21
CA ILE A 50 -2.22 7.78 26.23
C ILE A 50 -1.74 7.61 24.79
N THR A 51 -0.88 8.52 24.35
CA THR A 51 -0.36 8.48 23.00
C THR A 51 0.81 7.52 23.04
N ILE A 52 0.55 6.26 22.68
CA ILE A 52 1.57 5.22 22.65
C ILE A 52 2.57 5.62 21.57
N SER A 53 3.81 5.81 22.01
CA SER A 53 4.95 6.17 21.21
C SER A 53 5.90 4.99 21.27
N ASP A 54 6.21 4.41 20.12
CA ASP A 54 7.00 3.20 20.06
C ASP A 54 8.38 3.49 19.47
N ASP A 55 9.40 3.23 20.29
CA ASP A 55 10.80 3.26 19.88
C ASP A 55 11.24 1.85 19.44
N TYR A 56 11.79 1.76 18.24
CA TYR A 56 12.33 0.55 17.65
C TYR A 56 13.84 0.60 17.60
N LEU A 57 14.48 -0.51 17.99
CA LEU A 57 15.93 -0.67 17.96
C LEU A 57 16.32 -1.83 17.05
N GLU A 58 17.40 -1.64 16.30
CA GLU A 58 17.96 -2.67 15.43
C GLU A 58 18.40 -3.90 16.22
N LEU A 59 18.07 -5.08 15.70
CA LEU A 59 18.48 -6.37 16.23
C LEU A 59 19.79 -6.81 15.59
N ASN A 60 20.65 -7.44 16.39
CA ASN A 60 21.73 -8.26 15.85
C ASN A 60 21.11 -9.54 15.30
N LEU A 61 21.26 -9.75 13.99
CA LEU A 61 20.68 -10.87 13.26
C LEU A 61 21.74 -11.89 12.89
N GLU A 62 21.41 -13.16 13.07
CA GLU A 62 22.07 -14.28 12.42
C GLU A 62 21.21 -14.69 11.23
N LYS A 63 21.83 -14.85 10.06
CA LYS A 63 21.15 -15.25 8.81
C LYS A 63 21.60 -16.65 8.46
N ILE A 64 20.74 -17.63 8.75
CA ILE A 64 21.08 -19.05 8.67
C ILE A 64 20.42 -19.63 7.43
N LYS A 65 21.21 -20.08 6.45
CA LYS A 65 20.68 -20.83 5.31
C LYS A 65 20.23 -22.21 5.80
N ILE A 66 18.94 -22.50 5.74
CA ILE A 66 18.36 -23.75 6.26
C ILE A 66 18.04 -24.77 5.17
N ASN A 67 17.81 -24.31 3.94
CA ASN A 67 17.56 -25.18 2.80
C ASN A 67 17.97 -24.48 1.49
N GLU A 68 18.44 -25.25 0.52
CA GLU A 68 18.83 -24.79 -0.81
C GLU A 68 18.58 -25.91 -1.82
N ASN A 69 17.88 -25.58 -2.90
CA ASN A 69 17.74 -26.41 -4.08
C ASN A 69 17.75 -25.52 -5.34
N GLU A 70 17.64 -26.12 -6.53
CA GLU A 70 17.72 -25.41 -7.81
C GLU A 70 16.66 -24.32 -7.99
N LYS A 71 15.52 -24.42 -7.30
CA LYS A 71 14.39 -23.49 -7.41
C LYS A 71 14.35 -22.49 -6.27
N ASN A 72 14.66 -22.93 -5.05
CA ASN A 72 14.39 -22.17 -3.84
C ASN A 72 15.57 -22.19 -2.86
N ILE A 73 15.76 -21.06 -2.17
CA ILE A 73 16.65 -20.95 -1.00
C ILE A 73 15.85 -20.43 0.18
N ILE A 74 15.98 -21.07 1.34
CA ILE A 74 15.29 -20.67 2.57
C ILE A 74 16.32 -20.24 3.61
N TYR A 75 16.15 -19.03 4.12
CA TYR A 75 16.92 -18.46 5.22
C TYR A 75 16.04 -18.33 6.47
N GLU A 76 16.59 -18.65 7.63
CA GLU A 76 16.06 -18.24 8.93
C GLU A 76 16.75 -16.94 9.38
N LEU A 77 15.94 -15.95 9.78
CA LEU A 77 16.42 -14.72 10.39
C LEU A 77 16.39 -14.87 11.91
N GLY A 78 17.51 -15.36 12.46
CA GLY A 78 17.67 -15.67 13.87
C GLY A 78 18.08 -14.46 14.70
N SER A 79 17.50 -14.35 15.90
CA SER A 79 18.03 -13.52 16.98
C SER A 79 17.57 -14.07 18.32
N SER A 80 18.20 -13.69 19.43
CA SER A 80 17.79 -14.14 20.78
C SER A 80 16.34 -13.76 21.13
N VAL A 81 15.80 -12.73 20.47
CA VAL A 81 14.45 -12.18 20.68
C VAL A 81 13.51 -12.33 19.47
N LEU A 82 13.97 -12.97 18.39
CA LEU A 82 13.22 -13.17 17.15
C LEU A 82 13.19 -14.66 16.83
N LYS A 83 12.00 -15.24 16.70
CA LYS A 83 11.83 -16.69 16.43
C LYS A 83 10.85 -16.87 15.29
N ASN A 84 11.03 -17.95 14.53
CA ASN A 84 10.11 -18.37 13.46
C ASN A 84 9.92 -17.31 12.37
N VAL A 85 11.01 -16.69 11.93
CA VAL A 85 11.03 -15.73 10.84
C VAL A 85 11.91 -16.27 9.72
N PHE A 86 11.32 -16.49 8.56
CA PHE A 86 11.99 -17.10 7.41
C PHE A 86 11.83 -16.25 6.16
N ILE A 87 12.83 -16.28 5.30
CA ILE A 87 12.75 -15.76 3.93
C ILE A 87 12.89 -16.94 2.99
N ASN A 88 11.90 -17.14 2.13
CA ASN A 88 11.93 -18.09 1.04
C ASN A 88 12.14 -17.32 -0.27
N LEU A 89 13.27 -17.56 -0.92
CA LEU A 89 13.62 -16.99 -2.21
C LEU A 89 13.24 -18.01 -3.30
N ASP A 90 12.37 -17.61 -4.22
CA ASP A 90 12.06 -18.37 -5.43
C ASP A 90 12.92 -17.80 -6.57
N LEU A 91 13.92 -18.59 -6.97
CA LEU A 91 14.93 -18.25 -7.97
C LEU A 91 14.35 -18.26 -9.39
N GLU A 92 13.33 -19.07 -9.66
CA GLU A 92 12.68 -19.13 -10.98
C GLU A 92 11.74 -17.94 -11.19
N LYS A 93 11.03 -17.54 -10.14
CA LYS A 93 10.08 -16.41 -10.18
C LYS A 93 10.72 -15.07 -9.82
N GLU A 94 11.98 -15.05 -9.43
CA GLU A 94 12.68 -13.83 -8.98
C GLU A 94 11.90 -13.11 -7.85
N SER A 95 11.38 -13.90 -6.91
CA SER A 95 10.50 -13.40 -5.84
C SER A 95 10.94 -13.84 -4.46
N ALA A 96 10.61 -13.05 -3.43
CA ALA A 96 10.92 -13.36 -2.05
C ALA A 96 9.65 -13.34 -1.20
N ILE A 97 9.49 -14.36 -0.36
CA ILE A 97 8.39 -14.50 0.59
C ILE A 97 8.96 -14.43 2.01
N LEU A 98 8.46 -13.49 2.80
CA LEU A 98 8.67 -13.47 4.23
C LEU A 98 7.60 -14.32 4.91
N LYS A 99 8.03 -15.25 5.75
CA LYS A 99 7.17 -16.07 6.60
C LYS A 99 7.41 -15.72 8.06
N ILE A 100 6.34 -15.39 8.78
CA ILE A 100 6.36 -15.16 10.24
C ILE A 100 5.20 -15.96 10.83
N GLU A 101 5.51 -16.87 11.75
CA GLU A 101 4.52 -17.83 12.26
C GLU A 101 3.84 -18.58 11.08
N ASP A 102 2.50 -18.51 10.99
CA ASP A 102 1.70 -19.13 9.93
C ASP A 102 1.33 -18.15 8.80
N GLN A 103 1.90 -16.94 8.79
CA GLN A 103 1.61 -15.92 7.77
C GLN A 103 2.76 -15.79 6.77
N GLU A 104 2.39 -15.56 5.52
CA GLU A 104 3.31 -15.37 4.40
C GLU A 104 2.96 -14.09 3.64
N ILE A 105 3.98 -13.35 3.24
CA ILE A 105 3.83 -12.10 2.50
C ILE A 105 4.94 -11.98 1.46
N LEU A 106 4.58 -11.49 0.26
CA LEU A 106 5.54 -11.14 -0.77
C LEU A 106 6.29 -9.87 -0.33
N ILE A 107 7.62 -9.91 -0.43
CA ILE A 107 8.46 -8.77 -0.08
C ILE A 107 9.25 -8.31 -1.29
N GLY A 108 9.50 -7.00 -1.34
CA GLY A 108 10.48 -6.41 -2.23
C GLY A 108 11.88 -6.64 -1.64
N LEU A 109 12.57 -7.66 -2.14
CA LEU A 109 13.98 -7.89 -1.84
C LEU A 109 14.70 -8.08 -3.17
N ASN A 110 15.62 -7.18 -3.51
CA ASN A 110 16.39 -7.32 -4.74
C ASN A 110 17.56 -8.27 -4.51
N PHE A 111 17.49 -9.46 -5.12
CA PHE A 111 18.54 -10.48 -5.15
C PHE A 111 18.89 -10.90 -6.58
N THR A 112 18.46 -10.08 -7.55
CA THR A 112 18.49 -10.36 -8.99
C THR A 112 19.46 -9.43 -9.70
N TYR A 113 20.02 -9.87 -10.82
CA TYR A 113 20.87 -9.15 -11.79
C TYR A 113 22.14 -8.43 -11.27
N ASP A 114 22.05 -7.61 -10.22
CA ASP A 114 23.12 -6.69 -9.79
C ASP A 114 23.71 -7.01 -8.41
N ILE A 115 23.06 -7.90 -7.65
CA ILE A 115 23.48 -8.29 -6.30
C ILE A 115 23.34 -9.80 -6.14
N ASN A 116 24.35 -10.44 -5.56
CA ASN A 116 24.27 -11.86 -5.24
C ASN A 116 23.32 -12.08 -4.05
N ILE A 117 22.80 -13.30 -3.93
CA ILE A 117 21.80 -13.66 -2.91
C ILE A 117 22.34 -13.46 -1.50
N GLU A 118 23.59 -13.88 -1.25
CA GLU A 118 24.21 -13.72 0.06
C GLU A 118 24.28 -12.24 0.48
N ASP A 119 24.70 -11.36 -0.41
CA ASP A 119 24.79 -9.93 -0.20
C ASP A 119 23.42 -9.30 0.07
N ALA A 120 22.41 -9.64 -0.75
CA ALA A 120 21.04 -9.16 -0.58
C ALA A 120 20.47 -9.52 0.80
N ILE A 121 20.70 -10.77 1.24
CA ILE A 121 20.30 -11.24 2.57
C ILE A 121 21.10 -10.52 3.66
N GLN A 122 22.38 -10.23 3.47
CA GLN A 122 23.20 -9.49 4.45
C GLN A 122 22.75 -8.04 4.64
N GLU A 123 22.08 -7.44 3.67
CA GLU A 123 21.57 -6.07 3.77
C GLU A 123 20.25 -5.93 4.53
N ILE A 124 19.57 -7.04 4.83
CA ILE A 124 18.33 -6.97 5.61
C ILE A 124 18.62 -6.52 7.04
N LYS A 125 17.89 -5.50 7.49
CA LYS A 125 17.86 -5.06 8.88
C LYS A 125 16.49 -5.25 9.48
N ILE A 126 16.47 -5.58 10.76
CA ILE A 126 15.24 -5.76 11.53
C ILE A 126 15.31 -4.90 12.77
N LEU A 127 14.25 -4.15 13.04
CA LEU A 127 14.07 -3.43 14.29
C LEU A 127 12.91 -4.02 15.07
N LYS A 128 12.98 -3.94 16.40
CA LYS A 128 11.92 -4.41 17.29
C LYS A 128 11.64 -3.38 18.38
N ASN A 129 10.36 -3.20 18.73
CA ASN A 129 9.97 -2.39 19.88
C ASN A 129 9.69 -3.27 21.12
N LYS A 130 9.39 -2.62 22.25
CA LYS A 130 9.07 -3.32 23.51
C LYS A 130 7.72 -4.06 23.48
N ASN A 131 6.81 -3.67 22.60
CA ASN A 131 5.48 -4.28 22.44
C ASN A 131 5.51 -5.54 21.58
N GLY A 132 6.67 -5.88 20.99
CA GLY A 132 6.83 -7.05 20.14
C GLY A 132 6.69 -6.78 18.65
N ASN A 133 6.29 -5.56 18.24
CA ASN A 133 6.20 -5.19 16.83
C ASN A 133 7.58 -5.21 16.18
N ILE A 134 7.59 -5.64 14.92
CA ILE A 134 8.82 -5.87 14.15
C ILE A 134 8.77 -5.00 12.90
N ILE A 135 9.88 -4.34 12.60
CA ILE A 135 10.10 -3.61 11.35
C ILE A 135 11.18 -4.34 10.58
N PHE A 136 10.93 -4.61 9.30
CA PHE A 136 11.89 -5.11 8.35
C PHE A 136 12.25 -4.01 7.37
N LEU A 137 13.54 -3.87 7.08
CA LEU A 137 14.05 -3.02 6.01
C LEU A 137 14.62 -3.93 4.93
N PHE A 138 13.92 -4.01 3.80
CA PHE A 138 14.34 -4.81 2.65
C PHE A 138 14.85 -3.89 1.55
N PRO A 139 16.10 -4.06 1.08
CA PRO A 139 16.61 -3.33 -0.07
C PRO A 139 15.92 -3.82 -1.35
N THR A 140 15.39 -2.89 -2.15
CA THR A 140 14.65 -3.18 -3.40
C THR A 140 15.37 -2.71 -4.66
N ALA A 141 16.51 -2.03 -4.52
CA ALA A 141 17.36 -1.40 -5.54
C ALA A 141 16.78 -1.24 -6.97
N THR A 142 16.62 0.01 -7.38
CA THR A 142 16.32 0.41 -8.77
C THR A 142 17.55 1.11 -9.36
N GLU A 143 17.81 0.98 -10.66
CA GLU A 143 19.03 1.37 -11.39
C GLU A 143 19.63 2.77 -11.07
N GLU A 144 18.86 3.69 -10.48
CA GLU A 144 19.32 5.05 -10.15
C GLU A 144 19.48 5.35 -8.63
N TYR A 145 18.77 4.63 -7.76
CA TYR A 145 18.74 4.92 -6.31
C TYR A 145 18.57 3.66 -5.46
N LEU A 146 19.19 3.66 -4.27
CA LEU A 146 18.94 2.61 -3.28
C LEU A 146 17.57 2.83 -2.63
N THR A 147 16.60 2.03 -3.08
CA THR A 147 15.23 1.98 -2.59
C THR A 147 15.07 0.88 -1.55
N PHE A 148 14.09 1.07 -0.66
CA PHE A 148 13.77 0.12 0.39
C PHE A 148 12.26 -0.03 0.53
N GLN A 149 11.82 -1.27 0.73
CA GLN A 149 10.54 -1.56 1.38
C GLN A 149 10.75 -1.56 2.89
N ILE A 150 9.92 -0.82 3.61
CA ILE A 150 9.80 -0.93 5.07
C ILE A 150 8.52 -1.68 5.40
N LEU A 151 8.64 -2.86 6.00
CA LEU A 151 7.52 -3.70 6.36
C LEU A 151 7.38 -3.79 7.87
N LYS A 152 6.22 -3.45 8.41
CA LYS A 152 5.86 -3.63 9.82
C LYS A 152 4.99 -4.86 9.98
N TYR A 153 5.32 -5.65 11.00
CA TYR A 153 4.47 -6.72 11.54
C TYR A 153 4.04 -6.36 12.96
N ASP A 154 2.74 -6.13 13.13
CA ASP A 154 2.10 -6.02 14.44
C ASP A 154 1.91 -7.42 15.01
N GLN A 155 2.71 -7.78 16.01
CA GLN A 155 2.70 -9.13 16.57
C GLN A 155 1.40 -9.44 17.34
N GLN A 156 0.77 -8.43 17.95
CA GLN A 156 -0.44 -8.62 18.73
C GLN A 156 -1.64 -8.87 17.83
N ASN A 157 -1.77 -8.08 16.77
CA ASN A 157 -2.90 -8.15 15.84
C ASN A 157 -2.65 -9.10 14.67
N LYS A 158 -1.39 -9.53 14.46
CA LYS A 158 -0.93 -10.33 13.32
C LYS A 158 -1.26 -9.68 11.98
N ILE A 159 -0.95 -8.40 11.86
CA ILE A 159 -1.22 -7.59 10.68
C ILE A 159 0.09 -7.05 10.11
N PHE A 160 0.17 -7.02 8.79
CA PHE A 160 1.25 -6.37 8.08
C PHE A 160 0.83 -4.98 7.58
N SER A 161 1.81 -4.08 7.56
CA SER A 161 1.67 -2.76 6.95
C SER A 161 3.01 -2.33 6.40
N ASP A 162 3.06 -1.68 5.24
CA ASP A 162 4.31 -1.25 4.63
C ASP A 162 4.30 0.22 4.22
N ASP A 163 5.48 0.65 3.79
CA ASP A 163 5.75 1.90 3.10
C ASP A 163 7.05 1.71 2.30
N HIS A 164 7.43 2.70 1.49
CA HIS A 164 8.67 2.68 0.71
C HIS A 164 9.45 3.98 0.90
N PHE A 165 10.78 3.90 0.86
CA PHE A 165 11.63 5.09 0.89
C PHE A 165 12.90 4.86 0.06
N TYR A 166 13.62 5.94 -0.23
CA TYR A 166 14.83 5.89 -1.05
C TYR A 166 15.85 6.94 -0.59
N PHE A 167 17.12 6.66 -0.84
CA PHE A 167 18.21 7.62 -0.61
C PHE A 167 18.42 8.47 -1.87
N GLU A 168 18.14 9.77 -1.77
CA GLU A 168 18.47 10.76 -2.81
C GLU A 168 19.92 11.21 -2.72
N THR A 169 20.88 10.32 -2.98
CA THR A 169 22.30 10.72 -3.11
C THR A 169 23.06 9.82 -4.08
N HIS A 170 24.16 10.35 -4.63
CA HIS A 170 25.11 9.64 -5.49
C HIS A 170 26.31 9.08 -4.71
N ASP A 171 26.33 9.24 -3.38
CA ASP A 171 27.36 8.67 -2.51
C ASP A 171 27.26 7.14 -2.43
N ASP A 172 28.28 6.49 -1.87
CA ASP A 172 28.26 5.05 -1.55
C ASP A 172 27.28 4.74 -0.39
N ILE A 173 25.99 4.81 -0.71
CA ILE A 173 24.88 4.63 0.22
C ILE A 173 24.91 3.22 0.80
N ARG A 174 25.28 2.21 0.01
CA ARG A 174 25.32 0.81 0.45
C ARG A 174 26.24 0.64 1.65
N ASN A 175 27.46 1.17 1.56
CA ASN A 175 28.40 1.13 2.68
C ASN A 175 27.93 1.97 3.87
N LEU A 176 27.33 3.14 3.65
CA LEU A 176 26.75 3.93 4.73
C LEU A 176 25.64 3.18 5.45
N TYR A 177 24.74 2.56 4.69
CA TYR A 177 23.62 1.78 5.20
C TYR A 177 24.14 0.60 6.03
N LEU A 178 25.01 -0.25 5.49
CA LEU A 178 25.56 -1.42 6.19
C LEU A 178 26.27 -1.05 7.49
N ASN A 179 27.02 0.06 7.51
CA ASN A 179 27.80 0.48 8.67
C ASN A 179 27.02 1.33 9.69
N SER A 180 25.82 1.80 9.35
CA SER A 180 25.00 2.62 10.24
C SER A 180 24.02 1.78 11.04
N LYS A 181 23.66 2.19 12.25
CA LYS A 181 22.49 1.64 12.94
C LYS A 181 21.21 2.32 12.46
N ALA A 182 20.16 1.53 12.31
CA ALA A 182 18.80 2.00 12.10
C ALA A 182 18.08 2.19 13.44
N SER A 183 17.25 3.22 13.53
CA SER A 183 16.28 3.40 14.61
C SER A 183 15.00 3.99 14.04
N LEU A 184 13.87 3.62 14.61
CA LEU A 184 12.57 4.12 14.15
C LEU A 184 11.74 4.57 15.35
N PHE A 185 11.15 5.75 15.20
CA PHE A 185 10.16 6.29 16.12
C PHE A 185 8.80 6.25 15.44
N GLU A 186 7.82 5.58 16.05
CA GLU A 186 6.46 5.49 15.53
C GLU A 186 5.48 6.24 16.43
N LYS A 187 4.55 6.94 15.79
CA LYS A 187 3.40 7.56 16.44
C LYS A 187 2.16 7.37 15.58
N ASN A 188 1.18 6.64 16.12
CA ASN A 188 0.01 6.17 15.38
C ASN A 188 0.46 5.29 14.20
N ASN A 189 0.32 5.77 12.96
CA ASN A 189 0.81 5.08 11.76
C ASN A 189 1.97 5.83 11.08
N SER A 190 2.37 6.99 11.61
CA SER A 190 3.49 7.75 11.04
C SER A 190 4.80 7.36 11.72
N TYR A 191 5.88 7.35 10.96
CA TYR A 191 7.20 7.03 11.49
C TYR A 191 8.26 8.07 11.11
N LEU A 192 9.31 8.10 11.92
CA LEU A 192 10.58 8.75 11.63
C LEU A 192 11.68 7.69 11.73
N LEU A 193 12.16 7.23 10.57
CA LEU A 193 13.27 6.31 10.44
C LEU A 193 14.57 7.11 10.37
N LYS A 194 15.60 6.66 11.09
CA LYS A 194 16.95 7.24 11.05
C LYS A 194 17.96 6.16 10.71
N ILE A 195 18.80 6.43 9.73
CA ILE A 195 19.92 5.57 9.34
C ILE A 195 21.15 6.47 9.18
N GLY A 196 22.09 6.37 10.12
CA GLY A 196 23.24 7.28 10.16
C GLY A 196 22.81 8.74 10.29
N THR A 197 23.18 9.57 9.33
CA THR A 197 22.80 11.00 9.25
C THR A 197 21.46 11.25 8.56
N PHE A 198 20.88 10.24 7.89
CA PHE A 198 19.65 10.39 7.12
C PHE A 198 18.41 10.19 7.99
N GLN A 199 17.34 10.91 7.64
CA GLN A 199 16.04 10.81 8.30
C GLN A 199 14.94 10.72 7.25
N PHE A 200 14.07 9.73 7.42
CA PHE A 200 12.93 9.48 6.54
C PHE A 200 11.65 9.57 7.34
N LYS A 201 10.66 10.30 6.80
CA LYS A 201 9.33 10.37 7.38
C LYS A 201 8.38 9.67 6.44
N GLY A 202 7.55 8.80 6.98
CA GLY A 202 6.55 8.08 6.20
C GLY A 202 5.35 7.71 7.04
N ALA A 203 4.45 6.95 6.44
CA ALA A 203 3.26 6.46 7.10
C ALA A 203 2.93 5.06 6.59
N PHE A 204 2.75 4.13 7.52
CA PHE A 204 2.40 2.76 7.21
C PHE A 204 1.01 2.66 6.61
N GLN A 205 0.92 1.92 5.50
CA GLN A 205 -0.32 1.53 4.85
C GLN A 205 -0.58 0.06 5.15
N MET A 206 -1.83 -0.27 5.52
CA MET A 206 -2.17 -1.65 5.85
C MET A 206 -2.06 -2.51 4.59
N ILE A 207 -1.32 -3.61 4.68
CA ILE A 207 -1.29 -4.61 3.63
C ILE A 207 -2.43 -5.55 3.94
N ASN A 208 -3.38 -5.66 3.02
CA ASN A 208 -4.35 -6.75 3.08
C ASN A 208 -3.61 -8.05 2.77
N THR A 209 -3.06 -8.69 3.81
CA THR A 209 -2.42 -10.00 3.70
C THR A 209 -3.47 -11.07 3.42
N PHE A 210 -3.77 -11.23 2.13
CA PHE A 210 -4.34 -12.46 1.60
C PHE A 210 -3.54 -12.82 0.35
N LYS A 211 -2.25 -13.19 0.52
CA LYS A 211 -1.52 -13.85 -0.55
C LYS A 211 -2.06 -15.27 -0.64
N ASN A 212 -2.99 -15.50 -1.55
CA ASN A 212 -3.55 -16.81 -1.78
C ASN A 212 -3.19 -17.21 -3.20
N GLU A 213 -1.97 -17.74 -3.40
CA GLU A 213 -1.43 -18.12 -4.72
C GLU A 213 -2.38 -19.09 -5.46
N LYS A 214 -3.25 -19.80 -4.72
CA LYS A 214 -4.35 -20.61 -5.26
C LYS A 214 -5.28 -19.83 -6.20
N TRP A 215 -5.50 -18.54 -5.92
CA TRP A 215 -6.48 -17.72 -6.61
C TRP A 215 -5.85 -16.64 -7.50
N ASP A 216 -4.53 -16.61 -7.65
CA ASP A 216 -3.83 -15.65 -8.50
C ASP A 216 -4.14 -15.94 -9.98
N GLY A 217 -4.60 -14.93 -10.71
CA GLY A 217 -4.95 -15.03 -12.13
C GLY A 217 -6.21 -14.25 -12.51
N VAL A 218 -6.59 -14.38 -13.79
CA VAL A 218 -7.76 -13.73 -14.36
C VAL A 218 -8.89 -14.73 -14.52
N TYR A 219 -10.00 -14.47 -13.85
CA TYR A 219 -11.23 -15.21 -14.01
C TYR A 219 -12.18 -14.43 -14.90
N TYR A 220 -12.82 -15.08 -15.86
CA TYR A 220 -13.72 -14.37 -16.77
C TYR A 220 -14.94 -15.19 -17.18
N TYR A 221 -16.04 -14.49 -17.43
CA TYR A 221 -17.30 -15.05 -17.87
C TYR A 221 -17.81 -14.26 -19.07
N ASN A 222 -18.10 -14.99 -20.16
CA ASN A 222 -18.77 -14.43 -21.33
C ASN A 222 -20.29 -14.62 -21.16
N PRO A 223 -21.07 -13.52 -20.99
CA PRO A 223 -22.52 -13.62 -20.81
C PRO A 223 -23.30 -13.83 -22.13
N TYR A 224 -22.61 -13.96 -23.27
CA TYR A 224 -23.20 -14.13 -24.61
C TYR A 224 -22.76 -15.47 -25.25
N LYS A 225 -23.67 -16.20 -25.91
CA LYS A 225 -23.37 -17.51 -26.52
C LYS A 225 -22.75 -17.41 -27.92
N ARG A 226 -22.88 -16.27 -28.61
CA ARG A 226 -22.64 -16.20 -30.08
C ARG A 226 -21.81 -15.02 -30.59
N CYS A 227 -21.26 -14.17 -29.73
CA CYS A 227 -20.38 -13.09 -30.17
C CYS A 227 -19.21 -12.91 -29.21
N ASP A 228 -17.99 -13.09 -29.73
CA ASP A 228 -16.73 -12.84 -29.02
C ASP A 228 -16.48 -11.34 -28.75
N SER A 229 -17.39 -10.45 -29.17
CA SER A 229 -17.15 -9.00 -29.28
C SER A 229 -17.99 -8.10 -28.37
N ILE A 230 -18.85 -8.63 -27.50
CA ILE A 230 -19.76 -7.80 -26.68
C ILE A 230 -19.21 -7.54 -25.27
N GLY A 231 -18.22 -8.35 -24.85
CA GLY A 231 -17.42 -8.15 -23.65
C GLY A 231 -17.61 -9.22 -22.57
N ASN A 232 -16.68 -9.25 -21.63
CA ASN A 232 -16.62 -10.27 -20.58
C ASN A 232 -16.71 -9.64 -19.19
N TYR A 233 -17.40 -10.30 -18.27
CA TYR A 233 -17.13 -10.05 -16.86
C TYR A 233 -15.77 -10.62 -16.53
N TYR A 234 -14.98 -9.90 -15.74
CA TYR A 234 -13.67 -10.37 -15.31
C TYR A 234 -13.40 -10.02 -13.85
N ILE A 235 -12.54 -10.84 -13.24
CA ILE A 235 -11.95 -10.64 -11.92
C ILE A 235 -10.45 -10.86 -12.13
N ASP A 236 -9.65 -9.80 -12.01
CA ASP A 236 -8.19 -9.93 -11.99
C ASP A 236 -7.75 -10.01 -10.53
N ILE A 237 -7.25 -11.16 -10.11
CA ILE A 237 -6.69 -11.36 -8.77
C ILE A 237 -5.18 -11.39 -8.93
N LYS A 238 -4.52 -10.31 -8.54
CA LYS A 238 -3.05 -10.20 -8.52
C LYS A 238 -2.55 -9.64 -7.20
N SER A 239 -1.27 -9.91 -6.92
CA SER A 239 -0.57 -9.28 -5.81
C SER A 239 -0.52 -7.77 -5.99
N GLY A 240 -1.05 -7.01 -5.02
CA GLY A 240 -0.97 -5.54 -4.97
C GLY A 240 -2.08 -4.80 -5.72
N HIS A 241 -2.73 -5.42 -6.71
CA HIS A 241 -3.88 -4.84 -7.39
C HIS A 241 -4.86 -5.94 -7.78
N SER A 242 -6.14 -5.72 -7.51
CA SER A 242 -7.20 -6.63 -7.95
C SER A 242 -8.42 -5.82 -8.27
N ASP A 243 -9.07 -6.14 -9.39
CA ASP A 243 -10.24 -5.43 -9.86
C ASP A 243 -11.33 -6.39 -10.35
N PHE A 244 -12.56 -5.90 -10.31
CA PHE A 244 -13.71 -6.56 -10.91
C PHE A 244 -14.32 -5.63 -11.94
N GLY A 245 -14.64 -6.18 -13.11
CA GLY A 245 -15.15 -5.35 -14.19
C GLY A 245 -15.91 -6.09 -15.26
N PHE A 246 -16.31 -5.31 -16.25
CA PHE A 246 -16.86 -5.77 -17.51
C PHE A 246 -16.10 -5.12 -18.66
N SER A 247 -15.47 -5.92 -19.50
CA SER A 247 -14.66 -5.49 -20.65
C SER A 247 -15.49 -5.52 -21.93
N GLY A 248 -16.41 -4.57 -22.10
CA GLY A 248 -17.31 -4.52 -23.26
C GLY A 248 -17.99 -3.17 -23.47
N ASN A 249 -19.13 -3.18 -24.16
CA ASN A 249 -19.96 -1.98 -24.30
C ASN A 249 -20.55 -1.60 -22.93
N SER A 250 -20.32 -0.36 -22.50
CA SER A 250 -20.57 0.10 -21.12
C SER A 250 -19.64 -0.55 -20.10
N SER A 251 -18.34 -0.55 -20.41
CA SER A 251 -17.33 -1.07 -19.51
C SER A 251 -17.34 -0.37 -18.16
N PHE A 252 -17.02 -1.15 -17.14
CA PHE A 252 -16.73 -0.65 -15.80
C PHE A 252 -15.61 -1.51 -15.21
N SER A 253 -14.89 -0.92 -14.28
CA SER A 253 -13.97 -1.61 -13.38
C SER A 253 -13.94 -0.86 -12.07
N PHE A 254 -13.71 -1.59 -10.97
CA PHE A 254 -13.41 -1.01 -9.68
C PHE A 254 -12.53 -1.96 -8.87
N ASP A 255 -11.74 -1.36 -7.98
CA ASP A 255 -10.84 -2.09 -7.09
C ASP A 255 -11.61 -2.97 -6.12
N ILE A 256 -11.09 -4.18 -5.93
CA ILE A 256 -11.63 -5.16 -4.98
C ILE A 256 -10.58 -5.56 -3.97
N THR A 257 -11.07 -5.98 -2.82
CA THR A 257 -10.32 -6.74 -1.81
C THR A 257 -10.98 -8.11 -1.66
N TYR A 258 -10.24 -9.09 -1.16
CA TYR A 258 -10.76 -10.44 -1.06
C TYR A 258 -10.30 -11.17 0.20
N LYS A 259 -11.04 -12.21 0.56
CA LYS A 259 -10.76 -13.06 1.72
C LYS A 259 -11.17 -14.49 1.44
N GLU A 260 -10.30 -15.46 1.74
CA GLU A 260 -10.70 -16.87 1.68
C GLU A 260 -11.49 -17.28 2.93
N ILE A 261 -12.63 -17.94 2.71
CA ILE A 261 -13.50 -18.50 3.75
C ILE A 261 -14.02 -19.84 3.23
N ASN A 262 -13.79 -20.93 3.95
CA ASN A 262 -14.28 -22.28 3.60
C ASN A 262 -14.01 -22.65 2.13
N ASP A 263 -12.74 -22.59 1.70
CA ASP A 263 -12.30 -22.90 0.33
C ASP A 263 -12.93 -22.03 -0.78
N SER A 264 -13.52 -20.90 -0.41
CA SER A 264 -14.14 -19.93 -1.31
C SER A 264 -13.45 -18.58 -1.20
N LEU A 265 -13.27 -17.86 -2.30
CA LEU A 265 -12.74 -16.49 -2.31
C LEU A 265 -13.88 -15.48 -2.29
N HIS A 266 -14.11 -14.82 -1.16
CA HIS A 266 -15.10 -13.75 -1.04
C HIS A 266 -14.52 -12.43 -1.52
N LEU A 267 -15.27 -11.71 -2.34
CA LEU A 267 -14.87 -10.47 -3.01
C LEU A 267 -15.65 -9.28 -2.43
N TYR A 268 -14.93 -8.21 -2.10
CA TYR A 268 -15.48 -6.99 -1.50
C TYR A 268 -15.00 -5.79 -2.29
N ARG A 269 -15.84 -4.76 -2.45
CA ARG A 269 -15.37 -3.48 -2.99
C ARG A 269 -14.35 -2.86 -2.05
N ALA A 270 -13.29 -2.27 -2.60
CA ALA A 270 -12.26 -1.61 -1.80
C ALA A 270 -12.77 -0.34 -1.10
N ASP A 271 -13.77 0.35 -1.65
CA ASP A 271 -14.24 1.65 -1.17
C ASP A 271 -15.27 1.57 -0.02
N ASP A 272 -16.21 0.62 -0.09
CA ASP A 272 -17.32 0.50 0.87
C ASP A 272 -17.33 -0.85 1.63
N SER A 273 -16.37 -1.74 1.34
CA SER A 273 -16.27 -3.09 1.91
C SER A 273 -17.53 -3.94 1.73
N LYS A 274 -18.40 -3.60 0.77
CA LYS A 274 -19.59 -4.39 0.45
C LYS A 274 -19.17 -5.64 -0.31
N GLU A 275 -19.67 -6.79 0.14
CA GLU A 275 -19.50 -8.05 -0.58
C GLU A 275 -20.22 -8.00 -1.93
N ILE A 276 -19.49 -8.32 -3.00
CA ILE A 276 -19.98 -8.28 -4.37
C ILE A 276 -20.17 -9.68 -4.97
N GLY A 277 -19.52 -10.68 -4.38
CA GLY A 277 -19.66 -12.06 -4.78
C GLY A 277 -18.60 -12.94 -4.14
N LYS A 278 -18.61 -14.22 -4.51
CA LYS A 278 -17.57 -15.18 -4.13
C LYS A 278 -17.23 -16.10 -5.29
N ILE A 279 -15.96 -16.47 -5.39
CA ILE A 279 -15.45 -17.50 -6.30
C ILE A 279 -15.31 -18.81 -5.52
N PHE A 280 -15.71 -19.92 -6.13
CA PHE A 280 -15.49 -21.25 -5.58
C PHE A 280 -15.21 -22.26 -6.70
N GLU A 281 -14.57 -23.36 -6.35
CA GLU A 281 -14.28 -24.46 -7.27
C GLU A 281 -15.21 -25.65 -6.97
N ASP A 282 -15.88 -26.16 -8.00
CA ASP A 282 -16.63 -27.43 -7.93
C ASP A 282 -16.29 -28.26 -9.17
N LYS A 283 -15.86 -29.51 -8.96
CA LYS A 283 -15.51 -30.48 -10.02
C LYS A 283 -14.53 -29.91 -11.07
N ASN A 284 -13.43 -29.29 -10.62
CA ASN A 284 -12.39 -28.68 -11.46
C ASN A 284 -12.91 -27.53 -12.36
N GLN A 285 -13.98 -26.86 -11.95
CA GLN A 285 -14.55 -25.70 -12.62
C GLN A 285 -14.70 -24.57 -11.61
N PHE A 286 -14.23 -23.39 -11.97
CA PHE A 286 -14.45 -22.18 -11.17
C PHE A 286 -15.85 -21.62 -11.44
N TRP A 287 -16.46 -21.09 -10.39
CA TRP A 287 -17.79 -20.49 -10.40
C TRP A 287 -17.76 -19.19 -9.63
N ILE A 288 -18.58 -18.22 -10.05
CA ILE A 288 -18.87 -17.02 -9.26
C ILE A 288 -20.33 -17.01 -8.84
N GLU A 289 -20.59 -16.74 -7.56
CA GLU A 289 -21.89 -16.30 -7.08
C GLU A 289 -21.85 -14.77 -6.92
N SER A 290 -22.60 -14.01 -7.74
CA SER A 290 -22.61 -12.54 -7.70
C SER A 290 -23.91 -11.96 -8.25
N ASN A 291 -24.40 -10.90 -7.60
CA ASN A 291 -25.54 -10.11 -8.09
C ASN A 291 -25.12 -9.02 -9.11
N LEU A 292 -23.81 -8.88 -9.38
CA LEU A 292 -23.30 -7.92 -10.36
C LEU A 292 -23.08 -8.57 -11.75
N VAL A 293 -23.01 -9.89 -11.79
CA VAL A 293 -22.88 -10.67 -13.02
C VAL A 293 -24.28 -11.04 -13.51
N GLU A 294 -24.53 -10.81 -14.79
CA GLU A 294 -25.82 -11.11 -15.42
C GLU A 294 -25.60 -11.90 -16.71
N ASN A 295 -26.42 -12.92 -16.95
CA ASN A 295 -26.57 -13.50 -18.26
C ASN A 295 -27.50 -12.60 -19.10
N LYS A 296 -27.03 -12.19 -20.29
CA LYS A 296 -27.75 -11.23 -21.13
C LYS A 296 -28.65 -11.88 -22.17
N GLU A 297 -28.56 -13.19 -22.36
CA GLU A 297 -29.36 -13.94 -23.35
C GLU A 297 -30.51 -14.74 -22.72
N GLU A 298 -30.42 -15.10 -21.45
CA GLU A 298 -31.45 -15.83 -20.72
C GLU A 298 -31.77 -15.13 -19.40
N ALA A 299 -33.05 -15.06 -19.04
CA ALA A 299 -33.47 -14.71 -17.69
C ALA A 299 -33.15 -15.89 -16.74
N THR A 300 -31.86 -16.13 -16.49
CA THR A 300 -31.43 -17.13 -15.51
C THR A 300 -31.84 -16.67 -14.11
N LYS A 301 -32.54 -17.54 -13.38
CA LYS A 301 -32.98 -17.28 -11.99
C LYS A 301 -31.85 -17.41 -10.96
N THR A 302 -30.65 -17.78 -11.39
CA THR A 302 -29.49 -18.03 -10.53
C THR A 302 -28.46 -16.92 -10.72
N ASN A 303 -27.85 -16.50 -9.61
CA ASN A 303 -26.73 -15.56 -9.54
C ASN A 303 -25.37 -16.29 -9.59
N ILE A 304 -25.35 -17.53 -10.10
CA ILE A 304 -24.17 -18.40 -10.14
C ILE A 304 -23.79 -18.64 -11.60
N PHE A 305 -22.52 -18.34 -11.95
CA PHE A 305 -22.02 -18.38 -13.32
C PHE A 305 -20.67 -19.11 -13.39
N PRO A 306 -20.40 -19.89 -14.46
CA PRO A 306 -19.12 -20.53 -14.65
C PRO A 306 -18.06 -19.50 -15.05
N LEU A 307 -16.86 -19.61 -14.47
CA LEU A 307 -15.70 -18.78 -14.80
C LEU A 307 -14.67 -19.60 -15.58
N LYS A 308 -14.17 -19.05 -16.67
CA LYS A 308 -12.89 -19.48 -17.25
C LYS A 308 -11.75 -18.87 -16.44
N TYR A 309 -10.59 -19.53 -16.48
CA TYR A 309 -9.39 -19.10 -15.77
C TYR A 309 -8.23 -18.94 -16.77
N ALA A 310 -7.47 -17.87 -16.61
CA ALA A 310 -6.24 -17.58 -17.31
C ALA A 310 -5.18 -17.12 -16.29
N LYS A 311 -3.91 -17.49 -16.51
CA LYS A 311 -2.83 -17.08 -15.59
C LYS A 311 -2.58 -15.58 -15.65
N SER A 312 -2.76 -14.98 -16.82
CA SER A 312 -2.66 -13.54 -17.04
C SER A 312 -3.70 -13.07 -18.04
N ALA A 313 -3.87 -11.75 -18.15
CA ALA A 313 -4.77 -11.16 -19.14
C ALA A 313 -4.32 -11.44 -20.58
N ASP A 314 -3.01 -11.66 -20.81
CA ASP A 314 -2.45 -11.98 -22.12
C ASP A 314 -2.77 -13.42 -22.56
N ASP A 315 -3.19 -14.28 -21.63
CA ASP A 315 -3.55 -15.68 -21.88
C ASP A 315 -5.06 -15.89 -22.12
N ILE A 316 -5.83 -14.81 -22.24
CA ILE A 316 -7.27 -14.88 -22.51
C ILE A 316 -7.49 -15.08 -24.02
N GLU A 317 -8.02 -16.25 -24.39
CA GLU A 317 -8.38 -16.62 -25.78
C GLU A 317 -9.66 -15.95 -26.29
#